data_AF-A0A956J5L2-F1
#
_entry.id   AF-A0A956J5L2-F1
#
_cell.length_a   1.000
_cell.length_b   1.000
_cell.length_c   1.000
_cell.angle_alpha   90.00
_cell.angle_beta   90.00
_cell.angle_gamma   90.00
#
_symmetry.space_group_name_H-M   'P 1'
#
loop_
_entity.id
_entity.type
_entity.pdbx_description
1 polymer ?
#
loop_
_entity_poly.entity_id
_entity_poly.type
_entity_poly.pdbx_seq_one_letter_code
_entity_poly.pdbx_strand_id
1 'polypeptide(L)'
;MSPSAKRRESETPSARVDAVGAATAALESPDHPSDVPGDYETGSALALAAYGKLEDELAAYLDEDQVDRIHRAFEVGDEAHVGQTRKSGEPYITHPLAVATILAEMRLDEETICAAILHDVLEDTEVGRATIAGEFGETVADLVDGVTKLDKLHFRDRQEAAAESFRKMLLA
;
A
#
# COMPACT_ATOMS: atom_id res chain seq x y z
N MET A 1 4.40 34.44 49.79
CA MET A 1 3.14 35.22 49.68
C MET A 1 3.22 36.07 48.42
N SER A 2 2.54 35.65 47.36
CA SER A 2 2.24 36.46 46.15
C SER A 2 1.38 37.68 46.54
N PRO A 3 1.30 38.78 45.75
CA PRO A 3 0.54 38.75 44.48
C PRO A 3 0.98 39.78 43.41
N SER A 4 0.69 39.54 42.12
CA SER A 4 0.03 40.53 41.23
C SER A 4 -0.16 40.01 39.80
N ALA A 5 -1.28 40.45 39.24
CA ALA A 5 -2.02 39.82 38.17
C ALA A 5 -1.59 40.20 36.75
N LYS A 6 -1.46 39.15 35.92
CA LYS A 6 -2.04 38.96 34.57
C LYS A 6 -2.52 40.23 33.83
N ARG A 7 -1.82 40.59 32.74
CA ARG A 7 -2.38 41.40 31.64
C ARG A 7 -2.34 40.59 30.34
N ARG A 8 -3.49 40.52 29.68
CA ARG A 8 -3.77 39.86 28.39
C ARG A 8 -3.38 40.79 27.24
N GLU A 9 -2.79 40.23 26.19
CA GLU A 9 -2.76 40.76 24.81
C GLU A 9 -3.00 39.53 23.93
N SER A 10 -4.26 39.23 23.55
CA SER A 10 -4.95 39.67 22.33
C SER A 10 -4.34 39.10 21.05
N GLU A 11 -4.52 37.80 20.82
CA GLU A 11 -4.44 37.20 19.49
C GLU A 11 -5.77 37.43 18.75
N THR A 12 -5.70 37.96 17.54
CA THR A 12 -6.69 37.71 16.48
C THR A 12 -5.98 37.63 15.13
N PRO A 13 -6.55 36.91 14.15
CA PRO A 13 -5.81 36.05 13.25
C PRO A 13 -5.75 36.61 11.82
N SER A 14 -4.76 36.17 11.04
CA SER A 14 -4.77 36.34 9.59
C SER A 14 -4.59 35.01 8.88
N ALA A 15 -5.68 34.56 8.26
CA ALA A 15 -5.77 33.68 7.09
C ALA A 15 -4.77 34.10 5.99
N ARG A 16 -4.35 33.31 4.98
CA ARG A 16 -4.94 32.26 4.12
C ARG A 16 -3.74 31.82 3.19
N VAL A 17 -3.58 30.66 2.54
CA VAL A 17 -4.40 29.96 1.53
C VAL A 17 -3.79 28.55 1.28
N ASP A 18 -4.59 27.48 1.49
CA ASP A 18 -4.96 26.33 0.62
C ASP A 18 -3.91 25.73 -0.37
N ALA A 19 -3.82 24.42 -0.65
CA ALA A 19 -4.87 23.41 -0.78
C ALA A 19 -4.30 21.97 -0.83
N VAL A 20 -4.96 21.00 -0.16
CA VAL A 20 -5.23 19.67 -0.72
C VAL A 20 -6.69 19.36 -0.34
N GLY A 21 -7.61 19.64 -1.27
CA GLY A 21 -9.02 19.27 -1.17
C GLY A 21 -9.14 17.76 -1.21
N ALA A 22 -9.81 17.15 -0.25
CA ALA A 22 -11.23 16.84 -0.33
C ALA A 22 -11.56 15.82 -1.43
N ALA A 23 -11.57 14.54 -1.06
CA ALA A 23 -12.42 13.54 -1.69
C ALA A 23 -13.18 12.80 -0.56
N THR A 24 -14.37 13.32 -0.25
CA THR A 24 -15.42 12.58 0.45
C THR A 24 -16.70 12.68 -0.38
N ALA A 25 -17.46 11.57 -0.39
CA ALA A 25 -18.71 11.26 -1.14
C ALA A 25 -18.47 10.80 -2.59
N ALA A 26 -19.10 9.74 -3.12
CA ALA A 26 -20.38 9.12 -2.77
C ALA A 26 -20.40 7.61 -3.10
N LEU A 27 -21.31 6.90 -2.43
CA LEU A 27 -21.76 5.55 -2.73
C LEU A 27 -22.38 5.49 -4.14
N GLU A 28 -21.92 4.57 -4.99
CA GLU A 28 -22.71 3.96 -6.09
C GLU A 28 -21.99 2.68 -6.57
N SER A 29 -22.72 1.57 -6.64
CA SER A 29 -22.36 0.36 -7.41
C SER A 29 -23.67 -0.16 -8.02
N PRO A 30 -23.71 -0.89 -9.15
CA PRO A 30 -22.68 -1.17 -10.16
C PRO A 30 -23.15 -0.83 -11.61
N ASP A 31 -22.27 -0.24 -12.41
CA ASP A 31 -22.23 -0.41 -13.88
C ASP A 31 -20.91 0.24 -14.32
N HIS A 32 -19.93 -0.58 -14.67
CA HIS A 32 -18.65 -0.11 -15.16
C HIS A 32 -18.80 0.20 -16.66
N PRO A 33 -18.71 1.47 -17.10
CA PRO A 33 -18.65 1.77 -18.52
C PRO A 33 -17.31 1.26 -19.07
N SER A 34 -17.36 0.54 -20.19
CA SER A 34 -16.26 -0.01 -20.97
C SER A 34 -15.34 1.05 -21.63
N ASP A 35 -15.10 2.17 -20.96
CA ASP A 35 -14.23 3.25 -21.40
C ASP A 35 -13.07 3.36 -20.42
N VAL A 36 -12.14 2.41 -20.52
CA VAL A 36 -10.83 2.47 -19.85
C VAL A 36 -10.09 3.69 -20.43
N PRO A 37 -9.86 4.79 -19.68
CA PRO A 37 -9.07 5.90 -20.19
C PRO A 37 -7.60 5.50 -20.13
N GLY A 38 -7.02 5.22 -21.29
CA GLY A 38 -5.61 4.88 -21.46
C GLY A 38 -4.68 6.09 -21.36
N ASP A 39 -4.59 6.74 -20.20
CA ASP A 39 -3.70 7.88 -19.96
C ASP A 39 -2.94 7.85 -18.62
N TYR A 40 -2.62 6.66 -18.09
CA TYR A 40 -1.77 6.50 -16.90
C TYR A 40 -0.32 6.96 -17.15
N GLU A 41 -0.09 8.28 -17.11
CA GLU A 41 1.24 8.90 -17.13
C GLU A 41 1.84 8.88 -15.72
N THR A 42 2.49 7.79 -15.26
CA THR A 42 3.53 7.84 -14.18
C THR A 42 4.35 6.54 -13.98
N GLY A 43 3.96 5.39 -14.55
CA GLY A 43 4.77 4.16 -14.40
C GLY A 43 6.13 4.22 -15.12
N SER A 44 7.22 3.92 -14.42
CA SER A 44 8.51 3.61 -15.07
C SER A 44 8.33 2.49 -16.11
N ALA A 45 9.03 2.55 -17.25
CA ALA A 45 8.94 1.52 -18.29
C ALA A 45 9.17 0.09 -17.76
N LEU A 46 9.96 -0.05 -16.68
CA LEU A 46 10.17 -1.31 -15.97
C LEU A 46 8.93 -1.80 -15.21
N ALA A 47 8.17 -0.89 -14.61
CA ALA A 47 6.93 -1.21 -13.90
C ALA A 47 5.86 -1.69 -14.88
N LEU A 48 5.68 -0.99 -16.01
CA LEU A 48 4.75 -1.39 -17.07
C LEU A 48 5.13 -2.74 -17.68
N ALA A 49 6.42 -2.97 -17.94
CA ALA A 49 6.89 -4.25 -18.46
C ALA A 49 6.72 -5.41 -17.44
N ALA A 50 6.84 -5.12 -16.14
CA ALA A 50 6.59 -6.11 -15.10
C ALA A 50 5.10 -6.41 -14.97
N TYR A 51 4.25 -5.39 -15.01
CA TYR A 51 2.80 -5.55 -14.94
C TYR A 51 2.26 -6.28 -16.18
N GLY A 52 2.70 -5.96 -17.39
CA GLY A 52 2.23 -6.65 -18.60
C GLY A 52 2.50 -8.16 -18.58
N LYS A 53 3.61 -8.59 -17.97
CA LYS A 53 3.86 -10.04 -17.76
C LYS A 53 2.89 -10.67 -16.77
N LEU A 54 2.56 -9.94 -15.71
CA LEU A 54 1.56 -10.39 -14.74
C LEU A 54 0.19 -10.49 -15.41
N GLU A 55 -0.21 -9.46 -16.15
CA GLU A 55 -1.48 -9.41 -16.88
C GLU A 55 -1.66 -10.59 -17.86
N ASP A 56 -0.61 -10.93 -18.63
CA ASP A 56 -0.61 -12.10 -19.51
C ASP A 56 -0.90 -13.40 -18.75
N GLU A 57 -0.35 -13.57 -17.55
CA GLU A 57 -0.60 -14.74 -16.70
C GLU A 57 -2.01 -14.73 -16.09
N LEU A 58 -2.51 -13.56 -15.67
CA LEU A 58 -3.84 -13.41 -15.08
C LEU A 58 -4.95 -13.69 -16.11
N ALA A 59 -4.81 -13.16 -17.32
CA ALA A 59 -5.76 -13.37 -18.41
C ALA A 59 -5.87 -14.84 -18.84
N ALA A 60 -4.93 -15.70 -18.44
CA ALA A 60 -4.98 -17.13 -18.73
C ALA A 60 -5.96 -17.91 -17.84
N TYR A 61 -6.42 -17.36 -16.71
CA TYR A 61 -7.26 -18.09 -15.76
C TYR A 61 -8.30 -17.27 -14.98
N LEU A 62 -8.27 -15.93 -15.04
CA LEU A 62 -9.25 -15.06 -14.40
C LEU A 62 -10.17 -14.40 -15.44
N ASP A 63 -11.36 -13.99 -14.99
CA ASP A 63 -12.30 -13.22 -15.81
C ASP A 63 -11.86 -11.74 -15.90
N GLU A 64 -12.33 -11.02 -16.93
CA GLU A 64 -11.96 -9.62 -17.22
C GLU A 64 -12.17 -8.70 -16.01
N ASP A 65 -13.34 -8.80 -15.34
CA ASP A 65 -13.65 -8.02 -14.14
C ASP A 65 -12.62 -8.22 -12.99
N GLN A 66 -12.07 -9.44 -12.87
CA GLN A 66 -11.07 -9.75 -11.86
C GLN A 66 -9.70 -9.19 -12.24
N VAL A 67 -9.34 -9.23 -13.53
CA VAL A 67 -8.11 -8.63 -14.04
C VAL A 67 -8.15 -7.11 -13.87
N ASP A 68 -9.28 -6.47 -14.16
CA ASP A 68 -9.48 -5.02 -13.95
C ASP A 68 -9.33 -4.63 -12.47
N ARG A 69 -9.86 -5.47 -11.57
CA ARG A 69 -9.69 -5.27 -10.12
C ARG A 69 -8.22 -5.33 -9.70
N ILE A 70 -7.44 -6.24 -10.30
CA ILE A 70 -6.00 -6.36 -10.05
C ILE A 70 -5.23 -5.18 -10.69
N HIS A 71 -5.63 -4.72 -11.88
CA HIS A 71 -5.08 -3.51 -12.50
C HIS A 71 -5.23 -2.31 -11.57
N ARG A 72 -6.41 -2.15 -10.98
CA ARG A 72 -6.64 -1.09 -9.99
C ARG A 72 -5.73 -1.22 -8.77
N ALA A 73 -5.45 -2.43 -8.29
CA ALA A 73 -4.50 -2.65 -7.20
C ALA A 73 -3.07 -2.27 -7.60
N PHE A 74 -2.67 -2.53 -8.85
CA PHE A 74 -1.40 -2.08 -9.40
C PHE A 74 -1.29 -0.56 -9.45
N GLU A 75 -2.32 0.15 -9.93
CA GLU A 75 -2.34 1.62 -9.95
C GLU A 75 -2.13 2.21 -8.56
N VAL A 76 -2.94 1.75 -7.60
CA VAL A 76 -2.85 2.20 -6.19
C VAL A 76 -1.48 1.86 -5.59
N GLY A 77 -0.94 0.67 -5.88
CA GLY A 77 0.37 0.25 -5.42
C GLY A 77 1.50 1.11 -6.01
N ASP A 78 1.45 1.41 -7.31
CA ASP A 78 2.44 2.24 -8.00
C ASP A 78 2.40 3.68 -7.45
N GLU A 79 1.20 4.27 -7.35
CA GLU A 79 0.95 5.59 -6.78
C GLU A 79 1.49 5.71 -5.34
N ALA A 80 1.18 4.73 -4.49
CA ALA A 80 1.58 4.75 -3.09
C ALA A 80 3.11 4.67 -2.92
N HIS A 81 3.81 4.03 -3.86
CA HIS A 81 5.27 3.88 -3.86
C HIS A 81 5.98 4.85 -4.83
N VAL A 82 5.30 5.88 -5.34
CA VAL A 82 5.94 6.89 -6.22
C VAL A 82 7.16 7.50 -5.54
N GLY A 83 8.27 7.53 -6.28
CA GLY A 83 9.55 8.05 -5.80
C GLY A 83 10.34 7.09 -4.90
N GLN A 84 9.77 5.93 -4.54
CA GLN A 84 10.48 4.90 -3.81
C GLN A 84 11.26 3.99 -4.77
N THR A 85 12.48 3.63 -4.37
CA THR A 85 13.34 2.75 -5.16
C THR A 85 13.88 1.61 -4.31
N ARG A 86 14.03 0.44 -4.92
CA ARG A 86 14.71 -0.71 -4.31
C ARG A 86 16.21 -0.40 -4.18
N LYS A 87 16.91 -1.18 -3.35
CA LYS A 87 18.39 -1.12 -3.23
C LYS A 87 19.12 -1.34 -4.57
N SER A 88 18.47 -1.99 -5.54
CA SER A 88 18.96 -2.18 -6.91
C SER A 88 18.82 -0.93 -7.80
N GLY A 89 18.06 0.09 -7.38
CA GLY A 89 17.76 1.30 -8.16
C GLY A 89 16.49 1.21 -9.01
N GLU A 90 15.78 0.09 -8.99
CA GLU A 90 14.50 -0.08 -9.68
C GLU A 90 13.34 0.56 -8.88
N PRO A 91 12.22 0.91 -9.53
CA PRO A 91 11.00 1.33 -8.84
C PRO A 91 10.56 0.29 -7.81
N TYR A 92 10.07 0.73 -6.64
CA TYR A 92 9.70 -0.21 -5.58
C TYR A 92 8.59 -1.18 -6.00
N ILE A 93 7.63 -0.72 -6.80
CA ILE A 93 6.50 -1.51 -7.30
C ILE A 93 6.92 -2.82 -8.01
N THR A 94 8.15 -2.91 -8.53
CA THR A 94 8.64 -4.15 -9.15
C THR A 94 8.73 -5.31 -8.14
N HIS A 95 8.86 -5.02 -6.84
CA HIS A 95 8.87 -6.04 -5.81
C HIS A 95 7.47 -6.67 -5.60
N PRO A 96 6.41 -5.91 -5.26
CA PRO A 96 5.08 -6.48 -5.16
C PRO A 96 4.60 -7.19 -6.43
N LEU A 97 4.92 -6.64 -7.61
CA LEU A 97 4.59 -7.28 -8.89
C LEU A 97 5.27 -8.64 -9.07
N ALA A 98 6.54 -8.77 -8.69
CA ALA A 98 7.23 -10.06 -8.76
C ALA A 98 6.62 -11.11 -7.82
N VAL A 99 6.14 -10.69 -6.64
CA VAL A 99 5.41 -11.57 -5.72
C VAL A 99 4.08 -11.98 -6.33
N ALA A 100 3.31 -11.03 -6.87
CA ALA A 100 2.04 -11.28 -7.54
C ALA A 100 2.20 -12.24 -8.74
N THR A 101 3.26 -12.13 -9.54
CA THR A 101 3.53 -13.06 -10.65
C THR A 101 3.72 -14.49 -10.16
N ILE A 102 4.47 -14.71 -9.08
CA ILE A 102 4.66 -16.06 -8.51
C ILE A 102 3.31 -16.65 -8.06
N LEU A 103 2.45 -15.82 -7.47
CA LEU A 103 1.12 -16.26 -7.01
C LEU A 103 0.18 -16.52 -8.19
N ALA A 104 0.30 -15.75 -9.28
CA ALA A 104 -0.45 -15.96 -10.52
C ALA A 104 -0.02 -17.26 -11.23
N GLU A 105 1.27 -17.59 -11.23
CA GLU A 105 1.79 -18.89 -11.72
C GLU A 105 1.19 -20.07 -10.94
N MET A 106 0.87 -19.86 -9.65
CA MET A 106 0.17 -20.82 -8.79
C MET A 106 -1.35 -20.82 -8.97
N ARG A 107 -1.89 -19.94 -9.83
CA ARG A 107 -3.33 -19.74 -10.12
C ARG A 107 -4.16 -19.43 -8.88
N LEU A 108 -3.65 -18.52 -8.04
CA LEU A 108 -4.38 -18.04 -6.87
C LEU A 108 -5.47 -17.02 -7.27
N ASP A 109 -6.45 -16.85 -6.40
CA ASP A 109 -7.63 -16.01 -6.63
C ASP A 109 -7.29 -14.50 -6.65
N GLU A 110 -8.22 -13.69 -7.18
CA GLU A 110 -7.97 -12.25 -7.39
C GLU A 110 -7.74 -11.49 -6.08
N GLU A 111 -8.40 -11.88 -4.98
CA GLU A 111 -8.22 -11.23 -3.68
C GLU A 111 -6.79 -11.46 -3.16
N THR A 112 -6.26 -12.68 -3.35
CA THR A 112 -4.86 -13.02 -3.02
C THR A 112 -3.87 -12.22 -3.86
N ILE A 113 -4.11 -12.06 -5.17
CA ILE A 113 -3.23 -11.27 -6.05
C ILE A 113 -3.27 -9.79 -5.67
N CYS A 114 -4.45 -9.23 -5.41
CA CYS A 114 -4.60 -7.85 -4.93
C CYS A 114 -3.84 -7.63 -3.61
N ALA A 115 -4.00 -8.55 -2.66
CA ALA A 115 -3.30 -8.48 -1.38
C ALA A 115 -1.77 -8.53 -1.55
N ALA A 116 -1.26 -9.30 -2.51
CA ALA A 116 0.17 -9.37 -2.78
C ALA A 116 0.74 -8.07 -3.36
N ILE A 117 -0.01 -7.40 -4.24
CA ILE A 117 0.39 -6.09 -4.78
C ILE A 117 0.39 -5.02 -3.68
N LEU A 118 -0.57 -5.10 -2.76
CA LEU A 118 -0.79 -4.09 -1.72
C LEU A 118 -0.09 -4.40 -0.38
N HIS A 119 0.61 -5.53 -0.24
CA HIS A 119 1.07 -6.01 1.08
C HIS A 119 1.97 -5.03 1.84
N ASP A 120 2.80 -4.28 1.12
CA ASP A 120 3.71 -3.27 1.68
C ASP A 120 3.06 -1.88 1.76
N VAL A 121 1.95 -1.64 1.05
CA VAL A 121 1.28 -0.32 1.02
C VAL A 121 0.85 0.09 2.43
N LEU A 122 0.34 -0.84 3.24
CA LEU A 122 -0.09 -0.57 4.61
C LEU A 122 1.08 -0.26 5.57
N GLU A 123 2.30 -0.70 5.23
CA GLU A 123 3.49 -0.55 6.08
C GLU A 123 4.36 0.64 5.68
N ASP A 124 4.57 0.84 4.39
CA ASP A 124 5.56 1.78 3.83
C ASP A 124 4.94 3.09 3.33
N THR A 125 3.62 3.27 3.42
CA THR A 125 2.92 4.43 2.88
C THR A 125 1.87 4.99 3.86
N GLU A 126 1.24 6.12 3.52
CA GLU A 126 0.19 6.75 4.35
C GLU A 126 -1.20 6.10 4.15
N VAL A 127 -1.32 5.13 3.25
CA VAL A 127 -2.59 4.45 2.96
C VAL A 127 -3.00 3.58 4.15
N GLY A 128 -4.20 3.84 4.69
CA GLY A 128 -4.74 3.10 5.81
C GLY A 128 -5.55 1.86 5.39
N ARG A 129 -5.68 0.89 6.31
CA ARG A 129 -6.52 -0.29 6.14
C ARG A 129 -7.96 0.05 5.71
N ALA A 130 -8.53 1.12 6.25
CA ALA A 130 -9.89 1.55 5.92
C ALA A 130 -10.04 1.93 4.43
N THR A 131 -9.00 2.49 3.82
CA THR A 131 -8.97 2.80 2.39
C THR A 131 -8.96 1.52 1.57
N ILE A 132 -8.07 0.57 1.93
CA ILE A 132 -7.98 -0.73 1.27
C ILE A 132 -9.32 -1.49 1.37
N ALA A 133 -9.96 -1.48 2.54
CA ALA A 133 -11.26 -2.10 2.74
C ALA A 133 -12.37 -1.44 1.90
N GLY A 134 -12.31 -0.12 1.72
CA GLY A 134 -13.25 0.63 0.91
C GLY A 134 -13.14 0.37 -0.59
N GLU A 135 -11.91 0.22 -1.11
CA GLU A 135 -11.66 0.01 -2.54
C GLU A 135 -11.65 -1.49 -2.94
N PHE A 136 -11.08 -2.36 -2.10
CA PHE A 136 -10.83 -3.77 -2.42
C PHE A 136 -11.58 -4.74 -1.49
N GLY A 137 -12.41 -4.24 -0.59
CA GLY A 137 -13.22 -5.05 0.31
C GLY A 137 -12.47 -5.57 1.55
N GLU A 138 -13.24 -6.10 2.49
CA GLU A 138 -12.72 -6.49 3.81
C GLU A 138 -11.74 -7.67 3.72
N THR A 139 -11.97 -8.63 2.81
CA THR A 139 -11.09 -9.79 2.64
C THR A 139 -9.66 -9.37 2.28
N VAL A 140 -9.50 -8.50 1.28
CA VAL A 140 -8.18 -8.01 0.86
C VAL A 140 -7.52 -7.22 1.98
N ALA A 141 -8.28 -6.37 2.68
CA ALA A 141 -7.77 -5.61 3.82
C ALA A 141 -7.27 -6.52 4.97
N ASP A 142 -7.98 -7.61 5.25
CA ASP A 142 -7.58 -8.61 6.26
C ASP A 142 -6.35 -9.40 5.84
N LEU A 143 -6.23 -9.76 4.56
CA LEU A 143 -5.05 -10.44 4.04
C LEU A 143 -3.81 -9.56 4.15
N VAL A 144 -3.89 -8.31 3.69
CA VAL A 144 -2.79 -7.34 3.77
C VAL A 144 -2.36 -7.12 5.23
N ASP A 145 -3.32 -6.80 6.11
CA ASP A 145 -3.05 -6.58 7.54
C ASP A 145 -2.49 -7.83 8.22
N GLY A 146 -2.95 -9.03 7.83
CA GLY A 146 -2.41 -10.31 8.28
C GLY A 146 -0.94 -10.49 7.94
N VAL A 147 -0.56 -10.26 6.68
CA VAL A 147 0.83 -10.40 6.19
C VAL A 147 1.76 -9.38 6.88
N THR A 148 1.35 -8.11 6.96
CA THR A 148 2.10 -7.05 7.66
C THR A 148 2.35 -7.41 9.14
N LYS A 149 1.35 -7.98 9.82
CA LYS A 149 1.50 -8.38 11.24
C LYS A 149 2.43 -9.56 11.43
N LEU A 150 2.42 -10.53 10.52
CA LEU A 150 3.31 -11.69 10.58
C LEU A 150 4.77 -11.26 10.45
N ASP A 151 5.09 -10.35 9.53
CA ASP A 151 6.46 -9.87 9.35
C ASP A 151 7.01 -9.20 10.62
N LYS A 152 6.19 -8.35 11.25
CA LYS A 152 6.52 -7.68 12.52
C LYS A 152 6.78 -8.65 13.68
N LEU A 153 6.06 -9.77 13.75
CA LEU A 153 6.29 -10.79 14.80
C LEU A 153 7.62 -11.51 14.62
N HIS A 154 7.95 -11.91 13.39
CA HIS A 154 9.22 -12.58 13.08
C HIS A 154 10.44 -11.70 13.34
N PHE A 155 10.31 -10.40 13.10
CA PHE A 155 11.39 -9.44 13.37
C PHE A 155 11.69 -9.32 14.87
N ARG A 156 10.65 -9.26 15.70
CA ARG A 156 10.79 -9.18 17.17
C ARG A 156 11.49 -10.40 17.76
N ASP A 157 11.10 -11.61 17.35
CA ASP A 157 11.70 -12.85 17.82
C ASP A 157 13.23 -12.91 17.52
N ARG A 158 13.64 -12.53 16.31
CA ARG A 158 15.06 -12.45 15.94
C ARG A 158 15.84 -11.44 16.78
N GLN A 159 15.25 -10.27 17.07
CA GLN A 159 15.90 -9.26 17.91
C GLN A 159 16.05 -9.72 19.36
N GLU A 160 15.02 -10.37 19.92
CA GLU A 160 15.06 -10.91 21.27
C GLU A 160 16.11 -12.03 21.40
N ALA A 161 16.17 -12.94 20.42
CA ALA A 161 17.20 -13.99 20.37
C ALA A 161 18.63 -13.44 20.25
N ALA A 162 18.82 -12.36 19.47
CA ALA A 162 20.11 -11.68 19.35
C ALA A 162 20.50 -10.96 20.67
N ALA A 163 19.54 -10.28 21.31
CA ALA A 163 19.75 -9.60 22.59
C ALA A 163 20.08 -10.60 23.72
N GLU A 164 19.43 -11.77 23.74
CA GLU A 164 19.77 -12.84 24.67
C GLU A 164 21.18 -13.39 24.43
N SER A 165 21.54 -13.63 23.17
CA SER A 165 22.87 -14.14 22.81
C SER A 165 23.96 -13.16 23.20
N PHE A 166 23.73 -11.86 23.00
CA PHE A 166 24.63 -10.80 23.45
C PHE A 166 24.74 -10.72 24.98
N ARG A 167 23.60 -10.83 25.70
CA ARG A 167 23.60 -10.88 27.17
C ARG A 167 24.37 -12.10 27.71
N LYS A 168 24.22 -13.27 27.08
CA LYS A 168 25.00 -14.48 27.41
C LYS A 168 26.50 -14.29 27.17
N MET A 169 26.89 -13.61 26.09
CA MET A 169 28.29 -13.30 25.79
C MET A 169 28.91 -12.32 26.80
N LEU A 170 28.17 -11.32 27.28
CA LEU A 170 28.66 -10.34 28.28
C LEU A 170 28.76 -10.90 29.71
N LEU A 171 27.98 -11.94 30.03
CA LEU A 171 27.97 -12.57 31.34
C LEU A 171 28.96 -13.76 31.44
N ALA A 172 29.71 -14.04 30.38
CA ALA A 172 30.71 -15.10 30.29
C ALA A 172 32.13 -14.60 30.58
#